data_AF-A0A959MT64-F1
#
_entry.id   AF-A0A959MT64-F1
#
_cell.length_a   1.000
_cell.length_b   1.000
_cell.length_c   1.000
_cell.angle_alpha   90.00
_cell.angle_beta   90.00
_cell.angle_gamma   90.00
#
_symmetry.space_group_name_H-M   'P 1'
#
loop_
_entity.id
_entity.type
_entity.pdbx_description
1 polymer ?
#
loop_
_entity_poly.entity_id
_entity_poly.type
_entity_poly.pdbx_seq_one_letter_code
_entity_poly.pdbx_strand_id
1 'polypeptide(L)'
;MKKHYLFVIKLIVSLVILPMILSLSPVKAVSFFDVHSKTDSNEQFTKWNLYRNYPNPFNPSTSIKFEVPGNTSGIVKLVVYNSAGEEVRSLINSELAPGVYEVQFSAGDLASGVYYYSLITEGYIKTEKMILVK
;
A
#
# COMPACT_ATOMS: atom_id res chain seq x y z
N MET A 1 -33.34 -30.64 17.89
CA MET A 1 -32.28 -30.61 16.84
C MET A 1 -31.22 -29.50 17.01
N LYS A 2 -31.52 -28.31 17.58
CA LYS A 2 -30.52 -27.21 17.70
C LYS A 2 -29.41 -27.42 18.75
N LYS A 3 -29.63 -28.23 19.79
CA LYS A 3 -28.60 -28.51 20.82
C LYS A 3 -27.43 -29.38 20.33
N HIS A 4 -27.67 -30.22 19.33
CA HIS A 4 -26.65 -31.12 18.78
C HIS A 4 -25.63 -30.37 17.91
N TYR A 5 -26.08 -29.41 17.10
CA TYR A 5 -25.21 -28.62 16.22
C TYR A 5 -24.22 -27.73 17.00
N LEU A 6 -24.67 -27.16 18.13
CA LEU A 6 -23.81 -26.34 18.99
C LEU A 6 -22.72 -27.17 19.70
N PHE A 7 -22.99 -28.45 19.96
CA PHE A 7 -22.01 -29.37 20.56
C PHE A 7 -20.93 -29.78 19.55
N VAL A 8 -21.33 -30.02 18.30
CA VAL A 8 -20.40 -30.38 17.21
C VAL A 8 -19.47 -29.22 16.85
N ILE A 9 -19.97 -27.97 16.81
CA ILE A 9 -19.12 -26.79 16.56
C ILE A 9 -18.12 -26.57 17.70
N LYS A 10 -18.56 -26.75 18.96
CA LYS A 10 -17.68 -26.57 20.13
C LYS A 10 -16.58 -27.65 20.21
N LEU A 11 -16.85 -28.84 19.69
CA LEU A 11 -15.88 -29.94 19.63
C LEU A 11 -14.83 -29.76 18.53
N ILE A 12 -15.22 -29.21 17.37
CA ILE A 12 -14.31 -28.96 16.23
C ILE A 12 -13.38 -27.77 16.53
N VAL A 13 -13.88 -26.70 17.17
CA VAL A 13 -13.05 -25.55 17.56
C VAL A 13 -12.03 -25.91 18.65
N SER A 14 -12.32 -26.93 19.48
CA SER A 14 -11.39 -27.39 20.53
C SER A 14 -10.30 -28.35 20.03
N LEU A 15 -10.50 -29.03 18.89
CA LEU A 15 -9.60 -30.11 18.43
C LEU A 15 -8.54 -29.64 17.42
N VAL A 16 -8.72 -28.45 16.81
CA VAL A 16 -7.80 -27.94 15.76
C VAL A 16 -6.84 -26.87 16.28
N ILE A 17 -7.11 -26.25 17.44
CA ILE A 17 -6.32 -25.09 17.94
C ILE A 17 -5.34 -25.49 19.07
N LEU A 18 -5.32 -26.74 19.51
CA LEU A 18 -4.56 -27.12 20.72
C LEU A 18 -3.09 -27.58 20.54
N PRO A 19 -2.57 -28.01 19.37
CA PRO A 19 -1.15 -28.40 19.29
C PRO A 19 -0.23 -27.38 18.59
N MET A 20 -0.66 -26.12 18.38
CA MET A 20 0.20 -25.07 17.79
C MET A 20 0.75 -24.08 18.83
N ILE A 21 0.96 -24.51 20.07
CA ILE A 21 1.58 -23.67 21.14
C ILE A 21 2.78 -24.36 21.80
N LEU A 22 3.16 -25.59 21.42
CA LEU A 22 4.25 -26.34 22.08
C LEU A 22 5.56 -26.45 21.30
N SER A 23 6.03 -25.40 20.62
CA SER A 23 7.38 -25.43 20.01
C SER A 23 8.18 -24.12 20.03
N LEU A 24 8.06 -23.31 21.08
CA LEU A 24 8.97 -22.18 21.28
C LEU A 24 9.67 -22.28 22.63
N SER A 25 10.99 -22.46 22.56
CA SER A 25 11.94 -22.50 23.65
C SER A 25 11.88 -21.24 24.54
N PRO A 26 12.26 -21.33 25.83
CA PRO A 26 12.15 -20.20 26.74
C PRO A 26 13.20 -19.13 26.40
N VAL A 27 12.76 -18.04 25.79
CA VAL A 27 13.57 -16.81 25.74
C VAL A 27 13.45 -16.12 27.11
N LYS A 28 14.62 -15.88 27.72
CA LYS A 28 14.82 -15.30 29.05
C LYS A 28 13.97 -14.04 29.28
N ALA A 29 13.38 -13.99 30.47
CA ALA A 29 12.78 -12.81 31.05
C ALA A 29 13.77 -11.65 31.13
N VAL A 30 13.39 -10.51 30.55
CA VAL A 30 13.84 -9.18 30.97
C VAL A 30 12.57 -8.39 31.26
N SER A 31 12.21 -8.32 32.53
CA SER A 31 11.15 -7.45 33.04
C SER A 31 11.70 -6.06 33.24
N PHE A 32 11.51 -5.12 32.30
CA PHE A 32 11.78 -3.72 32.56
C PHE A 32 10.89 -2.80 31.71
N PHE A 33 9.92 -2.20 32.42
CA PHE A 33 9.15 -0.99 32.11
C PHE A 33 7.97 -1.05 31.14
N ASP A 34 6.79 -0.82 31.72
CA ASP A 34 5.53 -0.45 31.11
C ASP A 34 5.69 0.63 30.03
N VAL A 35 5.52 0.24 28.77
CA VAL A 35 4.95 1.13 27.75
C VAL A 35 3.78 0.39 27.14
N HIS A 36 2.59 0.64 27.67
CA HIS A 36 1.34 0.40 26.96
C HIS A 36 1.30 1.34 25.74
N SER A 37 1.96 0.95 24.64
CA SER A 37 1.62 1.47 23.32
C SER A 37 0.47 0.64 22.79
N LYS A 38 -0.73 1.01 23.23
CA LYS A 38 -1.94 0.62 22.55
C LYS A 38 -1.95 1.40 21.23
N THR A 39 -1.32 0.87 20.20
CA THR A 39 -1.47 1.37 18.83
C THR A 39 -2.83 0.86 18.30
N ASP A 40 -3.90 1.39 18.87
CA ASP A 40 -5.21 1.45 18.20
C ASP A 40 -5.13 2.64 17.23
N SER A 41 -4.50 2.46 16.08
CA SER A 41 -4.52 3.46 15.00
C SER A 41 -5.19 2.86 13.78
N ASN A 42 -6.52 2.93 13.76
CA ASN A 42 -7.25 3.13 12.52
C ASN A 42 -6.76 4.47 11.92
N GLU A 43 -5.59 4.48 11.29
CA GLU A 43 -5.11 5.63 10.53
C GLU A 43 -5.98 5.75 9.29
N GLN A 44 -7.12 6.38 9.46
CA GLN A 44 -8.00 6.70 8.37
C GLN A 44 -7.38 7.90 7.63
N PHE A 45 -6.74 7.64 6.50
CA PHE A 45 -6.28 8.71 5.60
C PHE A 45 -7.50 9.55 5.22
N THR A 46 -7.47 10.84 5.54
CA THR A 46 -8.59 11.74 5.29
C THR A 46 -8.50 12.45 3.95
N LYS A 47 -7.35 12.38 3.28
CA LYS A 47 -7.07 13.11 2.04
C LYS A 47 -6.18 12.32 1.09
N TRP A 48 -6.39 12.55 -0.20
CA TRP A 48 -5.53 12.04 -1.25
C TRP A 48 -4.13 12.63 -1.13
N ASN A 49 -3.11 11.81 -1.34
CA ASN A 49 -1.74 12.28 -1.38
C ASN A 49 -0.92 11.52 -2.41
N LEU A 50 -0.20 12.26 -3.26
CA LEU A 50 0.84 11.74 -4.14
C LEU A 50 2.20 12.19 -3.60
N TYR A 51 3.07 11.23 -3.29
CA TYR A 51 4.42 11.52 -2.83
C TYR A 51 5.36 11.74 -4.02
N ARG A 52 6.48 12.41 -3.75
CA ARG A 52 7.58 12.48 -4.70
C ARG A 52 8.16 11.08 -4.92
N ASN A 53 8.50 10.78 -6.15
CA ASN A 53 9.14 9.53 -6.49
C ASN A 53 10.55 9.47 -5.89
N TYR A 54 10.99 8.28 -5.50
CA TYR A 54 12.34 8.06 -4.97
C TYR A 54 12.96 6.78 -5.58
N PRO A 55 14.21 6.83 -6.07
CA PRO A 55 15.06 8.02 -6.19
C PRO A 55 14.54 9.03 -7.24
N ASN A 56 14.98 10.29 -7.14
CA ASN A 56 14.77 11.33 -8.16
C ASN A 56 15.94 12.35 -8.09
N PRO A 57 16.81 12.48 -9.11
CA PRO A 57 16.80 11.75 -10.39
C PRO A 57 16.95 10.24 -10.25
N PHE A 58 16.52 9.46 -11.25
CA PHE A 58 16.52 7.99 -11.22
C PHE A 58 17.14 7.34 -12.47
N ASN A 59 17.60 6.09 -12.33
CA ASN A 59 18.15 5.26 -13.41
C ASN A 59 18.04 3.74 -13.12
N PRO A 60 17.39 2.93 -13.98
CA PRO A 60 16.25 3.28 -14.83
C PRO A 60 14.92 3.22 -14.05
N SER A 61 14.95 2.90 -12.75
CA SER A 61 13.76 2.63 -11.93
C SER A 61 13.58 3.60 -10.77
N THR A 62 12.33 3.89 -10.44
CA THR A 62 11.92 4.69 -9.28
C THR A 62 10.63 4.13 -8.67
N SER A 63 10.35 4.48 -7.41
CA SER A 63 9.09 4.15 -6.75
C SER A 63 8.20 5.38 -6.65
N ILE A 64 6.92 5.23 -6.94
CA ILE A 64 5.89 6.27 -6.78
C ILE A 64 4.92 5.82 -5.69
N LYS A 65 4.85 6.57 -4.59
CA LYS A 65 3.96 6.29 -3.46
C LYS A 65 2.75 7.21 -3.46
N PHE A 66 1.58 6.71 -3.10
CA PHE A 66 0.36 7.51 -2.91
C PHE A 66 -0.61 6.90 -1.90
N GLU A 67 -1.62 7.67 -1.49
CA GLU A 67 -2.62 7.30 -0.50
C GLU A 67 -4.03 7.44 -1.05
N VAL A 68 -4.86 6.42 -0.78
CA VAL A 68 -6.29 6.38 -1.05
C VAL A 68 -7.03 6.60 0.28
N PRO A 69 -7.87 7.66 0.40
CA PRO A 69 -8.58 7.99 1.63
C PRO A 69 -9.55 6.92 2.10
N GLY A 70 -9.68 6.78 3.43
CA GLY A 70 -10.56 5.81 4.11
C GLY A 70 -12.05 5.92 3.81
N ASN A 71 -12.50 7.06 3.29
CA ASN A 71 -13.90 7.38 3.01
C ASN A 71 -14.20 7.40 1.50
N THR A 72 -13.28 6.96 0.65
CA THR A 72 -13.43 7.02 -0.81
C THR A 72 -13.19 5.66 -1.45
N SER A 73 -14.09 5.29 -2.36
CA SER A 73 -13.93 4.19 -3.31
C SER A 73 -14.10 4.78 -4.70
N GLY A 74 -13.16 4.53 -5.61
CA GLY A 74 -13.22 5.08 -6.96
C GLY A 74 -12.07 4.64 -7.84
N ILE A 75 -12.20 4.94 -9.14
CA ILE A 75 -11.17 4.64 -10.13
C ILE A 75 -9.97 5.56 -9.91
N VAL A 76 -8.83 4.95 -9.62
CA VAL A 76 -7.53 5.63 -9.51
C VAL A 76 -6.76 5.38 -10.80
N LYS A 77 -6.24 6.47 -11.38
CA LYS A 77 -5.32 6.42 -12.52
C LYS A 77 -3.98 7.01 -12.11
N LEU A 78 -2.91 6.28 -12.37
CA LEU A 78 -1.54 6.77 -12.25
C LEU A 78 -0.88 6.72 -13.63
N VAL A 79 -0.63 7.88 -14.21
CA VAL A 79 -0.19 8.01 -15.61
C VAL A 79 1.10 8.80 -15.69
N VAL A 80 2.02 8.39 -16.56
CA VAL A 80 3.28 9.05 -16.86
C VAL A 80 3.20 9.74 -18.21
N TYR A 81 3.68 10.99 -18.25
CA TYR A 81 3.73 11.84 -19.43
C TYR A 81 5.16 12.30 -19.73
N ASN A 82 5.47 12.51 -21.01
CA ASN A 82 6.71 13.18 -21.42
C ASN A 82 6.60 14.72 -21.30
N SER A 83 7.66 15.44 -21.65
CA SER A 83 7.69 16.91 -21.61
C SER A 83 6.74 17.60 -22.60
N ALA A 84 6.27 16.89 -23.63
CA ALA A 84 5.26 17.37 -24.56
C ALA A 84 3.82 17.15 -24.06
N GLY A 85 3.65 16.49 -22.91
CA GLY A 85 2.35 16.15 -22.34
C GLY A 85 1.72 14.89 -22.94
N GLU A 86 2.47 14.12 -23.73
CA GLU A 86 2.00 12.85 -24.29
C GLU A 86 2.07 11.76 -23.22
N GLU A 87 1.00 10.96 -23.10
CA GLU A 87 1.00 9.78 -22.24
C GLU A 87 1.98 8.74 -22.78
N VAL A 88 2.96 8.38 -21.96
CA VAL A 88 3.96 7.34 -22.30
C VAL A 88 3.70 6.03 -21.56
N ARG A 89 2.98 6.07 -20.42
CA ARG A 89 2.62 4.87 -19.67
C ARG A 89 1.48 5.09 -18.68
N SER A 90 0.48 4.21 -18.69
CA SER A 90 -0.46 4.04 -17.59
C SER A 90 0.05 2.97 -16.62
N LEU A 91 0.36 3.36 -15.38
CA LEU A 91 0.84 2.47 -14.32
C LEU A 91 -0.30 1.83 -13.52
N ILE A 92 -1.37 2.58 -13.30
CA ILE A 92 -2.61 2.11 -12.65
C ILE A 92 -3.79 2.70 -13.42
N ASN A 93 -4.83 1.89 -13.59
CA ASN A 93 -6.15 2.33 -14.02
C ASN A 93 -7.20 1.35 -13.46
N SER A 94 -7.47 1.44 -12.16
CA SER A 94 -8.34 0.49 -11.45
C SER A 94 -9.01 1.12 -10.25
N GLU A 95 -10.09 0.50 -9.79
CA GLU A 95 -10.66 0.80 -8.48
C GLU A 95 -9.74 0.27 -7.38
N LEU A 96 -9.41 1.11 -6.40
CA LEU A 96 -8.54 0.76 -5.28
C LEU A 96 -9.28 0.96 -3.96
N ALA A 97 -9.05 0.03 -3.02
CA ALA A 97 -9.51 0.20 -1.65
C ALA A 97 -8.71 1.30 -0.93
N PRO A 98 -9.20 1.84 0.19
CA PRO A 98 -8.41 2.74 1.01
C PRO A 98 -7.09 2.10 1.47
N GLY A 99 -6.02 2.87 1.43
CA GLY A 99 -4.70 2.37 1.81
C GLY A 99 -3.54 3.16 1.20
N VAL A 100 -2.34 2.67 1.47
CA VAL A 100 -1.09 3.22 0.95
C VAL A 100 -0.56 2.29 -0.14
N TYR A 101 -0.23 2.88 -1.28
CA TYR A 101 0.25 2.15 -2.44
C TYR A 101 1.62 2.64 -2.85
N GLU A 102 2.46 1.73 -3.32
CA GLU A 102 3.75 2.02 -3.92
C GLU A 102 3.87 1.26 -5.24
N VAL A 103 4.20 1.98 -6.31
CA VAL A 103 4.31 1.43 -7.66
C VAL A 103 5.73 1.64 -8.15
N GLN A 104 6.36 0.54 -8.58
CA GLN A 104 7.65 0.61 -9.24
C GLN A 104 7.47 0.99 -10.71
N PHE A 105 8.20 2.01 -11.17
CA PHE A 105 8.26 2.43 -12.55
C PHE A 105 9.67 2.21 -13.10
N SER A 106 9.80 1.40 -14.15
CA SER A 106 11.05 1.15 -14.88
C SER A 106 11.01 1.79 -16.26
N ALA A 107 11.92 2.72 -16.53
CA ALA A 107 11.98 3.51 -17.76
C ALA A 107 13.17 3.12 -18.66
N GLY A 108 13.53 1.82 -18.67
CA GLY A 108 14.65 1.29 -19.45
C GLY A 108 14.54 1.55 -20.96
N ASP A 109 13.33 1.71 -21.46
CA ASP A 109 12.96 1.96 -22.85
C ASP A 109 12.79 3.46 -23.21
N LEU A 110 12.79 4.36 -22.22
CA LEU A 110 12.59 5.80 -22.44
C LEU A 110 13.91 6.58 -22.51
N ALA A 111 13.94 7.70 -23.25
CA ALA A 111 15.11 8.57 -23.31
C ALA A 111 15.31 9.36 -22.00
N SER A 112 16.55 9.70 -21.65
CA SER A 112 16.83 10.61 -20.52
C SER A 112 16.12 11.94 -20.70
N GLY A 113 15.58 12.50 -19.62
CA GLY A 113 14.79 13.73 -19.70
C GLY A 113 13.85 13.95 -18.52
N VAL A 114 13.03 14.98 -18.67
CA VAL A 114 12.00 15.34 -17.70
C VAL A 114 10.70 14.62 -18.06
N TYR A 115 10.10 14.00 -17.06
CA TYR A 115 8.79 13.36 -17.15
C TYR A 115 7.91 13.87 -16.03
N TYR A 116 6.61 13.66 -16.20
CA TYR A 116 5.59 13.98 -15.21
C TYR A 116 4.78 12.74 -14.91
N TYR A 117 4.31 12.60 -13.69
CA TYR A 117 3.34 11.57 -13.34
C TYR A 117 2.18 12.19 -12.59
N SER A 118 0.97 11.74 -12.92
CA SER A 118 -0.27 12.27 -12.36
C SER A 118 -1.09 11.17 -11.70
N LEU A 119 -1.50 11.42 -10.46
CA LEU A 119 -2.54 10.66 -9.79
C LEU A 119 -3.88 11.35 -10.05
N ILE A 120 -4.78 10.66 -10.73
CA ILE A 120 -6.07 11.17 -11.19
C ILE A 120 -7.17 10.29 -10.62
N THR A 121 -8.16 10.91 -10.01
CA THR A 121 -9.38 10.27 -9.47
C THR A 121 -10.51 11.30 -9.50
N GLU A 122 -11.71 10.91 -9.09
CA GLU A 122 -12.84 11.83 -9.01
C GLU A 122 -12.54 12.97 -8.01
N GLY A 123 -12.58 14.21 -8.49
CA GLY A 123 -12.37 15.40 -7.66
C GLY A 123 -10.93 15.65 -7.20
N TYR A 124 -9.94 14.84 -7.61
CA TYR A 124 -8.54 15.05 -7.26
C TYR A 124 -7.59 14.73 -8.42
N ILE A 125 -6.72 15.68 -8.72
CA ILE A 125 -5.60 15.53 -9.65
C ILE A 125 -4.37 16.12 -8.98
N LYS A 126 -3.30 15.33 -8.87
CA LYS A 126 -1.99 15.81 -8.46
C LYS A 126 -0.93 15.30 -9.41
N THR A 127 -0.07 16.21 -9.85
CA THR A 127 1.02 15.93 -10.79
C THR A 127 2.36 16.28 -10.15
N GLU A 128 3.34 15.41 -10.31
CA GLU A 128 4.70 15.61 -9.83
C GLU A 128 5.71 15.39 -10.97
N LYS A 129 6.90 15.96 -10.83
CA LYS A 129 7.98 15.93 -11.85
C LYS A 129 9.06 14.93 -11.44
N MET A 130 9.53 14.13 -12.40
CA MET A 130 10.67 13.23 -12.23
C MET A 130 11.71 13.40 -13.34
N ILE A 131 12.97 13.09 -13.02
CA ILE A 131 14.11 13.22 -13.94
C ILE A 131 14.75 11.84 -14.15
N LEU A 132 14.70 11.34 -15.38
CA LEU A 132 15.40 10.13 -15.80
C LEU A 132 16.81 10.49 -16.31
N VAL A 133 17.83 9.86 -15.75
CA VAL A 133 19.23 10.03 -16.18
C VAL A 133 19.77 8.65 -16.57
N LYS A 134 20.40 8.55 -17.74
CA LYS A 134 21.07 7.33 -18.21
C LYS A 134 22.51 7.65 -18.53
#